data_AF-A0A7X3TMP1-F1
#
_entry.id   AF-A0A7X3TMP1-F1
#
_cell.length_a   1.000
_cell.length_b   1.000
_cell.length_c   1.000
_cell.angle_alpha   90.00
_cell.angle_beta   90.00
_cell.angle_gamma   90.00
#
_symmetry.space_group_name_H-M   'P 1'
#
loop_
_entity.id
_entity.type
_entity.pdbx_description
1 polymer ?
#
loop_
_entity_poly.entity_id
_entity_poly.type
_entity_poly.pdbx_seq_one_letter_code
_entity_poly.pdbx_strand_id
1 'polypeptide(L)'
;MRSHGRTAGGQRSIGRGGCLGRGAALVPTLRAEDLDALARACLRQVGVPADDATLIAEHLVEAGLMGHDTHSVLRLPQYVNMVRDGQVEPKAELVVLDESECGGRLSGQWNYGPVTATEAVRWALDKLGDGAVAVVGVRDCNHVARLGRFAEIATRADCIVLIAANGHGGDDAVAPFGGRSRRLPTNPICCGIPTGGDWPVILDMTTSMLSGGDMRLCATGARMPRRGC
;
A
#
# COMPACT_ATOMS: atom_id res chain seq x y z
N MET A 1 36.12 -14.91 41.53
CA MET A 1 37.48 -14.36 41.23
C MET A 1 37.88 -14.94 39.88
N ARG A 2 38.12 -14.22 38.78
CA ARG A 2 38.55 -12.85 38.54
C ARG A 2 37.78 -12.25 37.35
N SER A 3 37.80 -10.93 37.31
CA SER A 3 37.13 -9.98 36.42
C SER A 3 37.94 -9.65 35.14
N HIS A 4 37.35 -8.74 34.34
CA HIS A 4 37.84 -7.98 33.17
C HIS A 4 37.52 -8.64 31.80
N GLY A 5 36.90 -7.96 30.82
CA GLY A 5 36.51 -6.56 30.68
C GLY A 5 35.71 -6.35 29.38
N ARG A 6 34.91 -5.29 29.34
CA ARG A 6 34.21 -4.80 28.14
C ARG A 6 35.21 -4.21 27.14
N THR A 7 34.97 -4.42 25.85
CA THR A 7 35.21 -3.42 24.81
C THR A 7 34.09 -3.45 23.77
N ALA A 8 33.59 -2.27 23.44
CA ALA A 8 32.57 -1.98 22.46
C ALA A 8 33.14 -1.86 21.03
N GLY A 9 32.24 -1.89 20.04
CA GLY A 9 32.42 -1.16 18.78
C GLY A 9 32.84 -2.00 17.58
N GLY A 10 31.95 -2.09 16.59
CA GLY A 10 32.29 -2.66 15.29
C GLY A 10 31.09 -2.85 14.36
N GLN A 11 30.39 -1.77 14.00
CA GLN A 11 29.51 -1.78 12.82
C GLN A 11 30.38 -2.01 11.58
N ARG A 12 30.21 -3.15 10.90
CA ARG A 12 30.84 -3.42 9.60
C ARG A 12 29.92 -2.90 8.50
N SER A 13 30.24 -1.74 7.95
CA SER A 13 29.67 -1.27 6.68
C SER A 13 30.37 -1.98 5.52
N ILE A 14 29.63 -2.76 4.74
CA ILE A 14 30.12 -3.29 3.46
C ILE A 14 29.91 -2.20 2.41
N GLY A 15 30.95 -1.41 2.15
CA GLY A 15 30.96 -0.41 1.09
C GLY A 15 31.06 -1.07 -0.28
N ARG A 16 30.03 -0.89 -1.13
CA ARG A 16 30.19 -1.06 -2.58
C ARG A 16 30.73 0.24 -3.16
N GLY A 17 32.02 0.23 -3.50
CA GLY A 17 32.63 1.28 -4.31
C GLY A 17 32.06 1.27 -5.73
N GLY A 18 31.54 2.40 -6.16
CA GLY A 18 31.12 2.65 -7.54
C GLY A 18 30.97 4.16 -7.74
N CYS A 19 31.70 4.70 -8.71
CA CYS A 19 31.73 6.11 -9.09
C CYS A 19 30.32 6.70 -9.28
N LEU A 20 29.85 7.51 -8.33
CA LEU A 20 28.72 8.40 -8.52
C LEU A 20 29.27 9.81 -8.74
N GLY A 21 29.02 10.35 -9.94
CA GLY A 21 29.37 11.71 -10.32
C GLY A 21 28.76 12.75 -9.39
N ARG A 22 29.44 13.91 -9.31
CA ARG A 22 29.02 15.07 -8.52
C ARG A 22 27.58 15.47 -8.90
N GLY A 23 26.65 15.36 -7.97
CA GLY A 23 25.28 15.88 -8.12
C GLY A 23 24.12 15.01 -7.65
N ALA A 24 24.36 13.85 -7.01
CA ALA A 24 23.26 13.12 -6.37
C ALA A 24 22.81 13.87 -5.10
N ALA A 25 21.59 14.39 -5.09
CA ALA A 25 20.96 14.90 -3.87
C ALA A 25 21.01 13.79 -2.81
N LEU A 26 21.56 14.09 -1.64
CA LEU A 26 21.54 13.18 -0.49
C LEU A 26 20.08 12.92 -0.13
N VAL A 27 19.60 11.71 -0.42
CA VAL A 27 18.29 11.25 0.06
C VAL A 27 18.48 10.89 1.53
N PRO A 28 17.83 11.59 2.48
CA PRO A 28 18.01 11.31 3.89
C PRO A 28 17.46 9.93 4.24
N THR A 29 18.20 9.16 5.03
CA THR A 29 17.67 7.95 5.66
C THR A 29 16.95 8.34 6.94
N LEU A 30 15.66 8.04 7.02
CA LEU A 30 14.81 8.31 8.17
C LEU A 30 14.41 6.98 8.83
N ARG A 31 14.24 6.98 10.15
CA ARG A 31 13.82 5.78 10.87
C ARG A 31 12.33 5.53 10.65
N ALA A 32 11.95 4.26 10.53
CA ALA A 32 10.56 3.87 10.31
C ALA A 32 9.65 4.35 11.44
N GLU A 33 10.14 4.32 12.68
CA GLU A 33 9.40 4.73 13.88
C GLU A 33 9.13 6.25 13.90
N ASP A 34 10.08 7.05 13.40
CA ASP A 34 9.90 8.50 13.31
C ASP A 34 8.85 8.85 12.24
N LEU A 35 8.87 8.13 11.11
CA LEU A 35 7.91 8.29 10.03
C LEU A 35 6.50 7.85 10.43
N ASP A 36 6.39 6.74 11.16
CA ASP A 36 5.13 6.26 11.73
C ASP A 36 4.54 7.29 12.70
N ALA A 37 5.33 7.77 13.67
CA ALA A 37 4.90 8.77 14.63
C ALA A 37 4.43 10.07 13.96
N LEU A 38 5.17 10.53 12.95
CA LEU A 38 4.82 11.69 12.14
C LEU A 38 3.48 11.49 11.39
N ALA A 39 3.33 10.37 10.70
CA ALA A 39 2.13 10.05 9.93
C ALA A 39 0.88 10.01 10.83
N ARG A 40 0.97 9.32 11.98
CA ARG A 40 -0.12 9.29 12.97
C ARG A 40 -0.46 10.68 13.50
N ALA A 41 0.53 11.52 13.78
CA ALA A 41 0.30 12.89 14.23
C ALA A 41 -0.44 13.74 13.17
N CYS A 42 0.02 13.69 11.91
CA CYS A 42 -0.59 14.44 10.82
C CYS A 42 -2.04 14.00 10.53
N LEU A 43 -2.30 12.69 10.52
CA LEU A 43 -3.64 12.14 10.27
C LEU A 43 -4.62 12.52 11.38
N ARG A 44 -4.21 12.40 12.65
CA ARG A 44 -5.05 12.82 13.78
C ARG A 44 -5.38 14.31 13.72
N GLN A 45 -4.45 15.14 13.25
CA GLN A 45 -4.66 16.59 13.13
C GLN A 45 -5.76 16.96 12.12
N VAL A 46 -6.05 16.09 11.16
CA VAL A 46 -7.16 16.26 10.20
C VAL A 46 -8.41 15.45 10.58
N GLY A 47 -8.49 14.94 11.81
CA GLY A 47 -9.71 14.33 12.36
C GLY A 47 -9.85 12.82 12.15
N VAL A 48 -8.79 12.15 11.69
CA VAL A 48 -8.75 10.68 11.55
C VAL A 48 -8.73 10.02 12.94
N PRO A 49 -9.56 8.99 13.20
CA PRO A 49 -9.53 8.22 14.45
C PRO A 49 -8.14 7.65 14.76
N ALA A 50 -7.85 7.42 16.04
CA ALA A 50 -6.53 6.96 16.47
C ALA A 50 -6.14 5.59 15.88
N ASP A 51 -7.11 4.68 15.79
CA ASP A 51 -6.90 3.33 15.27
C ASP A 51 -6.69 3.36 13.75
N ASP A 52 -7.53 4.11 13.02
CA ASP A 52 -7.37 4.35 11.59
C ASP A 52 -6.05 5.03 11.26
N ALA A 53 -5.66 6.06 12.04
CA ALA A 53 -4.41 6.76 11.84
C ALA A 53 -3.20 5.83 12.04
N THR A 54 -3.29 4.91 13.01
CA THR A 54 -2.29 3.86 13.23
C THR A 54 -2.22 2.92 12.03
N LEU A 55 -3.37 2.38 11.60
CA LEU A 55 -3.43 1.47 10.46
C LEU A 55 -2.87 2.12 9.18
N ILE A 56 -3.29 3.34 8.86
CA ILE A 56 -2.82 4.07 7.67
C ILE A 56 -1.32 4.35 7.76
N ALA A 57 -0.81 4.78 8.91
CA ALA A 57 0.62 5.04 9.09
C ALA A 57 1.46 3.77 8.84
N GLU A 58 1.04 2.63 9.39
CA GLU A 58 1.72 1.36 9.16
C GLU A 58 1.70 0.94 7.69
N HIS A 59 0.58 1.12 6.99
CA HIS A 59 0.48 0.89 5.54
C HIS A 59 1.51 1.71 4.76
N LEU A 60 1.61 3.01 5.06
CA LEU A 60 2.52 3.93 4.37
C LEU A 60 3.99 3.67 4.71
N VAL A 61 4.31 3.34 5.96
CA VAL A 61 5.70 3.05 6.37
C VAL A 61 6.16 1.71 5.80
N GLU A 62 5.33 0.66 5.91
CA GLU A 62 5.66 -0.66 5.38
C GLU A 62 5.84 -0.62 3.86
N ALA A 63 5.01 0.12 3.12
CA ALA A 63 5.20 0.29 1.69
C ALA A 63 6.61 0.81 1.35
N GLY A 64 7.13 1.78 2.11
CA GLY A 64 8.51 2.26 1.96
C GLY A 64 9.56 1.20 2.32
N LEU A 65 9.36 0.46 3.42
CA LEU A 65 10.26 -0.63 3.82
C LEU A 65 10.33 -1.76 2.79
N MET A 66 9.24 -1.99 2.06
CA MET A 66 9.14 -2.97 0.98
C MET A 66 9.63 -2.43 -0.38
N GLY A 67 10.15 -1.20 -0.43
CA GLY A 67 10.67 -0.57 -1.65
C GLY A 67 9.61 -0.01 -2.59
N HIS A 68 8.36 0.09 -2.14
CA HIS A 68 7.25 0.71 -2.87
C HIS A 68 7.09 2.17 -2.46
N ASP A 69 8.14 2.98 -2.65
CA ASP A 69 8.20 4.38 -2.21
C ASP A 69 7.03 5.22 -2.73
N THR A 70 6.52 4.92 -3.92
CA THR A 70 5.37 5.58 -4.54
C THR A 70 4.05 5.42 -3.77
N HIS A 71 3.97 4.44 -2.87
CA HIS A 71 2.84 4.17 -1.99
C HIS A 71 3.18 4.37 -0.51
N SER A 72 4.36 4.97 -0.24
CA SER A 72 4.86 5.18 1.12
C SER A 72 4.38 6.50 1.75
N VAL A 73 5.00 6.90 2.87
CA VAL A 73 4.81 8.20 3.52
C VAL A 73 4.97 9.41 2.60
N LEU A 74 5.57 9.26 1.41
CA LEU A 74 5.56 10.27 0.35
C LEU A 74 4.13 10.70 -0.05
N ARG A 75 3.12 9.85 0.19
CA ARG A 75 1.70 10.17 -0.04
C ARG A 75 1.01 10.84 1.13
N LEU A 76 1.66 10.97 2.29
CA LEU A 76 1.04 11.57 3.48
C LEU A 76 0.45 12.97 3.21
N PRO A 77 1.12 13.88 2.47
CA PRO A 77 0.52 15.18 2.13
C PRO A 77 -0.76 15.03 1.29
N GLN A 78 -0.79 14.08 0.35
CA GLN A 78 -1.99 13.77 -0.42
C GLN A 78 -3.12 13.29 0.50
N TYR A 79 -2.83 12.36 1.42
CA TYR A 79 -3.83 11.78 2.33
C TYR A 79 -4.40 12.84 3.29
N VAL A 80 -3.57 13.76 3.76
CA VAL A 80 -3.99 14.90 4.58
C VAL A 80 -4.89 15.85 3.78
N ASN A 81 -4.53 16.15 2.54
CA ASN A 81 -5.32 17.04 1.69
C ASN A 81 -6.64 16.41 1.25
N MET A 82 -6.69 15.10 0.98
CA MET A 82 -7.93 14.40 0.63
C MET A 82 -9.03 14.59 1.69
N VAL A 83 -8.66 14.66 2.98
CA VAL A 83 -9.62 14.97 4.05
C VAL A 83 -10.02 16.44 4.04
N ARG A 84 -9.05 17.35 3.90
CA ARG A 84 -9.31 18.80 3.84
C ARG A 84 -10.22 19.18 2.66
N ASP A 85 -10.08 18.46 1.56
CA ASP A 85 -10.83 18.69 0.32
C ASP A 85 -12.16 17.91 0.30
N GLY A 86 -12.50 17.16 1.35
CA GLY A 86 -13.74 16.38 1.45
C GLY A 86 -13.81 15.17 0.51
N GLN A 87 -12.68 14.69 0.01
CA GLN A 87 -12.58 13.50 -0.86
C GLN A 87 -12.54 12.20 -0.05
N VAL A 88 -12.11 12.29 1.20
CA VAL A 88 -12.15 11.21 2.18
C VAL A 88 -13.10 11.63 3.30
N GLU A 89 -13.95 10.70 3.73
CA GLU A 89 -14.76 10.81 4.94
C GLU A 89 -14.12 9.95 6.04
N PRO A 90 -13.28 10.54 6.92
CA PRO A 90 -12.74 9.81 8.06
C PRO A 90 -13.88 9.35 8.97
N LYS A 91 -13.76 8.14 9.54
CA LYS A 91 -14.78 7.47 10.38
C LYS A 91 -15.95 6.87 9.62
N ALA A 92 -16.00 6.96 8.28
CA ALA A 92 -17.05 6.27 7.56
C ALA A 92 -16.87 4.76 7.72
N GLU A 93 -17.92 4.09 8.18
CA GLU A 93 -17.91 2.65 8.41
C GLU A 93 -18.14 1.88 7.11
N LEU A 94 -17.64 0.66 7.04
CA LEU A 94 -17.93 -0.27 5.96
C LEU A 94 -19.41 -0.68 6.00
N VAL A 95 -20.13 -0.47 4.91
CA VAL A 95 -21.56 -0.80 4.79
C VAL A 95 -21.74 -2.02 3.91
N VAL A 96 -22.44 -3.04 4.42
CA VAL A 96 -22.87 -4.20 3.63
C VAL A 96 -24.07 -3.79 2.76
N LEU A 97 -23.92 -3.89 1.44
CA LEU A 97 -24.97 -3.55 0.47
C LEU A 97 -25.85 -4.76 0.15
N ASP A 98 -25.23 -5.93 0.04
CA ASP A 98 -25.87 -7.24 -0.04
C ASP A 98 -24.88 -8.32 0.36
N GLU A 99 -25.44 -9.45 0.75
CA GLU A 99 -24.73 -10.53 1.39
C GLU A 99 -25.28 -11.87 0.91
N SER A 100 -24.36 -12.81 0.72
CA SER A 100 -24.61 -14.22 0.48
C SER A 100 -23.78 -15.05 1.47
N GLU A 101 -23.93 -16.37 1.44
CA GLU A 101 -23.11 -17.27 2.26
C GLU A 101 -21.62 -17.13 1.91
N CYS A 102 -21.29 -16.99 0.62
CA CYS A 102 -19.91 -16.99 0.12
C CYS A 102 -19.40 -15.60 -0.29
N GLY A 103 -19.95 -14.51 0.25
CA GLY A 103 -19.49 -13.16 -0.11
C GLY A 103 -20.58 -12.10 -0.18
N GLY A 104 -20.29 -10.98 -0.83
CA GLY A 104 -21.23 -9.86 -0.93
C GLY A 104 -20.62 -8.60 -1.52
N ARG A 105 -21.42 -7.53 -1.56
CA ARG A 105 -20.98 -6.18 -1.96
C ARG A 105 -20.92 -5.25 -0.76
N LEU A 106 -19.83 -4.50 -0.66
CA LEU A 106 -19.56 -3.56 0.42
C LEU A 106 -19.38 -2.14 -0.15
N SER A 107 -19.76 -1.13 0.62
CA SER A 107 -19.43 0.27 0.39
C SER A 107 -18.44 0.73 1.45
N GLY A 108 -17.32 1.31 1.03
CA GLY A 108 -16.35 1.95 1.92
C GLY A 108 -16.76 3.35 2.37
N GLN A 109 -17.89 3.87 1.88
CA GLN A 109 -18.42 5.19 2.22
C GLN A 109 -17.39 6.32 2.07
N TRP A 110 -16.47 6.16 1.10
CA TRP A 110 -15.35 7.06 0.83
C TRP A 110 -14.39 7.28 2.02
N ASN A 111 -14.26 6.31 2.93
CA ASN A 111 -13.14 6.27 3.88
C ASN A 111 -11.81 6.02 3.14
N TYR A 112 -10.69 6.07 3.87
CA TYR A 112 -9.36 5.71 3.40
C TYR A 112 -9.32 4.27 2.91
N GLY A 113 -8.74 4.07 1.72
CA GLY A 113 -8.60 2.73 1.14
C GLY A 113 -7.90 1.71 2.04
N PRO A 114 -6.80 2.04 2.76
CA PRO A 114 -6.21 1.13 3.74
C PRO A 114 -7.18 0.64 4.81
N VAL A 115 -8.09 1.49 5.29
CA VAL A 115 -9.10 1.14 6.30
C VAL A 115 -10.13 0.22 5.64
N THR A 116 -10.80 0.71 4.60
CA THR A 116 -11.86 -0.01 3.88
C THR A 116 -11.41 -1.39 3.39
N ALA A 117 -10.24 -1.48 2.73
CA ALA A 117 -9.76 -2.74 2.17
C ALA A 117 -9.26 -3.73 3.23
N THR A 118 -8.72 -3.24 4.36
CA THR A 118 -8.36 -4.10 5.49
C THR A 118 -9.62 -4.74 6.08
N GLU A 119 -10.67 -3.95 6.30
CA GLU A 119 -11.94 -4.45 6.83
C GLU A 119 -12.63 -5.38 5.83
N ALA A 120 -12.61 -5.06 4.53
CA ALA A 120 -13.19 -5.92 3.50
C ALA A 120 -12.51 -7.29 3.39
N VAL A 121 -11.17 -7.36 3.53
CA VAL A 121 -10.46 -8.65 3.56
C VAL A 121 -10.79 -9.44 4.82
N ARG A 122 -10.88 -8.79 5.99
CA ARG A 122 -11.33 -9.46 7.22
C ARG A 122 -12.74 -10.01 7.07
N TRP A 123 -13.66 -9.21 6.53
CA TRP A 123 -15.02 -9.64 6.25
C TRP A 123 -15.06 -10.81 5.25
N ALA A 124 -14.20 -10.81 4.23
CA ALA A 124 -14.07 -11.92 3.30
C ALA A 124 -13.59 -13.22 3.99
N LEU A 125 -12.63 -13.10 4.91
CA LEU A 125 -12.12 -14.24 5.70
C LEU A 125 -13.20 -14.78 6.66
N ASP A 126 -13.96 -13.89 7.30
CA ASP A 126 -15.09 -14.29 8.14
C ASP A 126 -16.16 -15.03 7.31
N LYS A 127 -16.39 -14.59 6.07
CA LYS A 127 -17.28 -15.26 5.11
C LYS A 127 -16.76 -16.58 4.60
N LEU A 128 -15.44 -16.76 4.53
CA LEU A 128 -14.86 -18.00 4.08
C LEU A 128 -15.25 -19.13 5.05
N GLY A 129 -15.12 -18.93 6.36
CA GLY A 129 -15.49 -19.93 7.37
C GLY A 129 -14.93 -21.32 7.06
N ASP A 130 -15.80 -22.34 7.02
CA ASP A 130 -15.47 -23.70 6.55
C ASP A 130 -15.70 -23.90 5.03
N GLY A 131 -16.09 -22.85 4.33
CA GLY A 131 -16.33 -22.83 2.89
C GLY A 131 -15.04 -22.80 2.06
N ALA A 132 -15.18 -23.05 0.76
CA ALA A 132 -14.02 -23.14 -0.15
C ALA A 132 -13.60 -21.78 -0.74
N VAL A 133 -14.52 -20.84 -0.92
CA VAL A 133 -14.29 -19.55 -1.58
C VAL A 133 -15.21 -18.48 -1.00
N ALA A 134 -14.65 -17.28 -0.79
CA ALA A 134 -15.42 -16.07 -0.55
C ALA A 134 -15.10 -15.01 -1.62
N VAL A 135 -16.10 -14.28 -2.12
CA VAL A 135 -15.94 -13.22 -3.12
C VAL A 135 -16.55 -11.91 -2.63
N VAL A 136 -15.73 -10.86 -2.54
CA VAL A 136 -16.16 -9.57 -2.03
C VAL A 136 -15.91 -8.48 -3.06
N GLY A 137 -16.96 -7.74 -3.39
CA GLY A 137 -16.86 -6.52 -4.20
C GLY A 137 -16.93 -5.29 -3.30
N VAL A 138 -15.99 -4.36 -3.45
CA VAL A 138 -15.98 -3.09 -2.70
C VAL A 138 -16.16 -1.92 -3.67
N ARG A 139 -17.05 -0.99 -3.32
CA ARG A 139 -17.20 0.30 -4.00
C ARG A 139 -17.05 1.46 -3.02
N ASP A 140 -17.04 2.69 -3.54
CA ASP A 140 -16.94 3.91 -2.73
C ASP A 140 -15.71 3.86 -1.81
N CYS A 141 -14.56 3.53 -2.39
CA CYS A 141 -13.30 3.27 -1.69
C CYS A 141 -12.20 4.14 -2.28
N ASN A 142 -11.49 4.88 -1.43
CA ASN A 142 -10.35 5.69 -1.86
C ASN A 142 -9.11 4.84 -2.16
N HIS A 143 -8.02 5.49 -2.54
CA HIS A 143 -6.74 4.85 -2.84
C HIS A 143 -6.29 3.87 -1.73
N VAL A 144 -6.05 2.60 -2.11
CA VAL A 144 -5.81 1.47 -1.20
C VAL A 144 -4.36 1.22 -0.80
N ALA A 145 -3.40 2.04 -1.23
CA ALA A 145 -1.97 1.79 -1.01
C ALA A 145 -1.46 0.51 -1.71
N ARG A 146 -0.64 -0.31 -1.04
CA ARG A 146 -0.02 -1.52 -1.59
C ARG A 146 -0.97 -2.70 -1.47
N LEU A 147 -1.30 -3.38 -2.56
CA LEU A 147 -2.22 -4.52 -2.52
C LEU A 147 -1.61 -5.70 -1.74
N GLY A 148 -0.30 -5.89 -1.82
CA GLY A 148 0.43 -6.97 -1.15
C GLY A 148 0.19 -7.04 0.36
N ARG A 149 -0.06 -5.91 1.04
CA ARG A 149 -0.37 -5.92 2.47
C ARG A 149 -1.69 -6.62 2.78
N PHE A 150 -2.70 -6.46 1.91
CA PHE A 150 -3.96 -7.18 2.05
C PHE A 150 -3.80 -8.66 1.75
N ALA A 151 -2.91 -9.00 0.80
CA ALA A 151 -2.57 -10.39 0.53
C ALA A 151 -1.85 -11.07 1.71
N GLU A 152 -1.02 -10.33 2.44
CA GLU A 152 -0.41 -10.80 3.69
C GLU A 152 -1.45 -11.13 4.76
N ILE A 153 -2.55 -10.35 4.86
CA ILE A 153 -3.64 -10.65 5.80
C ILE A 153 -4.27 -12.01 5.48
N ALA A 154 -4.63 -12.24 4.21
CA ALA A 154 -5.25 -13.50 3.79
C ALA A 154 -4.30 -14.70 3.91
N THR A 155 -3.05 -14.55 3.49
CA THR A 155 -2.07 -15.64 3.56
C THR A 155 -1.66 -16.02 4.99
N ARG A 156 -1.70 -15.07 5.94
CA ARG A 156 -1.55 -15.38 7.38
C ARG A 156 -2.71 -16.20 7.95
N ALA A 157 -3.88 -16.13 7.30
CA ALA A 157 -5.03 -16.99 7.60
C ALA A 157 -5.02 -18.29 6.76
N ASP A 158 -3.86 -18.66 6.20
CA ASP A 158 -3.67 -19.84 5.33
C ASP A 158 -4.59 -19.87 4.10
N CYS A 159 -4.96 -18.68 3.59
CA CYS A 159 -5.84 -18.54 2.44
C CYS A 159 -5.08 -18.07 1.19
N ILE A 160 -5.42 -18.64 0.03
CA ILE A 160 -5.06 -18.08 -1.28
C ILE A 160 -5.97 -16.89 -1.56
N VAL A 161 -5.41 -15.81 -2.12
CA VAL A 161 -6.19 -14.61 -2.43
C VAL A 161 -5.82 -14.02 -3.79
N LEU A 162 -6.83 -13.49 -4.46
CA LEU A 162 -6.70 -12.66 -5.66
C LEU A 162 -7.38 -11.32 -5.42
N ILE A 163 -6.63 -10.22 -5.59
CA ILE A 163 -7.11 -8.86 -5.34
C ILE A 163 -6.88 -8.04 -6.61
N ALA A 164 -7.90 -7.32 -7.04
CA ALA A 164 -7.79 -6.33 -8.10
C ALA A 164 -8.38 -5.00 -7.62
N ALA A 165 -7.75 -3.89 -8.02
CA ALA A 165 -8.27 -2.55 -7.76
C ALA A 165 -8.32 -1.74 -9.06
N ASN A 166 -9.17 -0.72 -9.09
CA ASN A 166 -9.24 0.23 -10.18
C ASN A 166 -9.26 1.67 -9.65
N GLY A 167 -9.10 2.63 -10.55
CA GLY A 167 -9.17 4.07 -10.22
C GLY A 167 -10.56 4.69 -10.40
N HIS A 168 -11.63 3.88 -10.36
CA HIS A 168 -13.05 4.31 -10.45
C HIS A 168 -13.35 5.39 -11.52
N GLY A 169 -12.65 5.35 -12.67
CA GLY A 169 -12.79 6.32 -13.76
C GLY A 169 -12.18 7.71 -13.51
N GLY A 170 -11.54 7.94 -12.36
CA GLY A 170 -10.92 9.22 -11.99
C GLY A 170 -9.41 9.32 -12.29
N ASP A 171 -8.75 8.19 -12.57
CA ASP A 171 -7.29 8.12 -12.76
C ASP A 171 -6.91 7.56 -14.14
N ASP A 172 -7.40 8.20 -15.21
CA ASP A 172 -7.06 7.82 -16.59
C ASP A 172 -5.57 8.11 -16.88
N ALA A 173 -4.75 7.07 -16.74
CA ALA A 173 -3.30 7.14 -16.88
C ALA A 173 -2.76 6.32 -18.07
N VAL A 174 -3.49 5.29 -18.49
CA VAL A 174 -3.02 4.26 -19.44
C VAL A 174 -3.82 4.34 -20.73
N ALA A 175 -3.12 4.26 -21.87
CA ALA A 175 -3.75 4.09 -23.17
C ALA A 175 -4.00 2.60 -23.43
N PRO A 176 -5.22 2.19 -23.85
CA PRO A 176 -5.48 0.83 -24.30
C PRO A 176 -4.53 0.45 -25.46
N PHE A 177 -4.28 -0.84 -25.65
CA PHE A 177 -3.47 -1.31 -26.78
C PHE A 177 -4.05 -0.79 -28.11
N GLY A 178 -3.18 -0.23 -28.97
CA GLY A 178 -3.56 0.43 -30.22
C GLY A 178 -4.10 1.87 -30.05
N GLY A 179 -4.36 2.31 -28.83
CA GLY A 179 -4.79 3.67 -28.49
C GLY A 179 -3.65 4.66 -28.35
N ARG A 180 -3.99 5.95 -28.38
CA ARG A 180 -3.04 7.08 -28.17
C ARG A 180 -3.45 8.03 -27.04
N SER A 181 -4.62 7.80 -26.44
CA SER A 181 -5.18 8.64 -25.37
C SER A 181 -5.37 7.81 -24.11
N ARG A 182 -5.20 8.44 -22.95
CA ARG A 182 -5.43 7.83 -21.63
C ARG A 182 -6.91 7.53 -21.48
N ARG A 183 -7.25 6.28 -21.11
CA ARG A 183 -8.63 5.78 -20.95
C ARG A 183 -8.79 4.75 -19.83
N LEU A 184 -7.68 4.22 -19.33
CA LEU A 184 -7.67 3.17 -18.32
C LEU A 184 -6.83 3.64 -17.12
N PRO A 185 -7.18 3.23 -15.89
CA PRO A 185 -6.29 3.34 -14.76
C PRO A 185 -5.14 2.34 -14.85
N THR A 186 -4.22 2.44 -13.89
CA THR A 186 -3.10 1.50 -13.74
C THR A 186 -3.52 0.10 -13.27
N ASN A 187 -4.76 -0.05 -12.78
CA ASN A 187 -5.47 -1.29 -12.46
C ASN A 187 -4.55 -2.40 -11.91
N PRO A 188 -4.08 -2.30 -10.66
CA PRO A 188 -3.22 -3.32 -10.10
C PRO A 188 -3.95 -4.63 -9.83
N ILE A 189 -3.18 -5.72 -9.91
CA ILE A 189 -3.58 -7.08 -9.57
C ILE A 189 -2.56 -7.66 -8.60
N CYS A 190 -3.04 -8.36 -7.58
CA CYS A 190 -2.23 -9.00 -6.57
C CYS A 190 -2.73 -10.41 -6.30
N CYS A 191 -1.80 -11.35 -6.13
CA CYS A 191 -2.07 -12.74 -5.76
C CYS A 191 -1.18 -13.13 -4.58
N GLY A 192 -1.77 -13.69 -3.54
CA GLY A 192 -1.06 -14.23 -2.37
C GLY A 192 -1.32 -15.73 -2.23
N ILE A 193 -0.25 -16.49 -2.02
CA ILE A 193 -0.31 -17.95 -1.87
C ILE A 193 0.51 -18.34 -0.62
N PRO A 194 -0.09 -18.99 0.39
CA PRO A 194 0.65 -19.53 1.53
C PRO A 194 1.53 -20.71 1.07
N THR A 195 2.69 -20.89 1.71
CA THR A 195 3.67 -21.93 1.32
C THR A 195 3.77 -23.09 2.32
N GLY A 196 3.04 -23.02 3.42
CA GLY A 196 3.22 -23.90 4.59
C GLY A 196 4.46 -23.59 5.44
N GLY A 197 5.27 -22.58 5.06
CA GLY A 197 6.36 -22.04 5.86
C GLY A 197 6.08 -20.63 6.40
N ASP A 198 7.11 -19.98 6.94
CA ASP A 198 7.01 -18.65 7.57
C ASP A 198 6.84 -17.49 6.57
N TRP A 199 6.81 -17.77 5.26
CA TRP A 199 6.69 -16.77 4.20
C TRP A 199 5.67 -17.15 3.12
N PRO A 200 4.81 -16.22 2.67
CA PRO A 200 3.97 -16.43 1.51
C PRO A 200 4.71 -16.14 0.20
N VAL A 201 4.14 -16.59 -0.92
CA VAL A 201 4.45 -16.04 -2.26
C VAL A 201 3.44 -14.95 -2.57
N ILE A 202 3.91 -13.73 -2.87
CA ILE A 202 3.06 -12.60 -3.22
C ILE A 202 3.51 -11.99 -4.55
N LEU A 203 2.60 -11.97 -5.52
CA LEU A 203 2.68 -11.15 -6.72
C LEU A 203 1.87 -9.88 -6.47
N ASP A 204 2.47 -8.70 -6.62
CA ASP A 204 1.78 -7.40 -6.55
C ASP A 204 2.29 -6.51 -7.68
N MET A 205 1.43 -6.23 -8.66
CA MET A 205 1.84 -5.48 -9.86
C MET A 205 0.73 -4.60 -10.40
N THR A 206 1.11 -3.49 -11.02
CA THR A 206 0.22 -2.76 -11.94
C THR A 206 0.06 -3.52 -13.26
N THR A 207 -1.09 -3.39 -13.93
CA THR A 207 -1.26 -3.89 -15.31
C THR A 207 -0.69 -2.94 -16.37
N SER A 208 -0.10 -1.83 -15.95
CA SER A 208 0.57 -0.87 -16.81
C SER A 208 2.09 -1.02 -16.74
N MET A 209 2.82 -0.43 -17.70
CA MET A 209 4.29 -0.52 -17.75
C MET A 209 4.99 0.14 -16.56
N LEU A 210 4.35 1.13 -15.91
CA LEU A 210 4.88 1.91 -14.80
C LEU A 210 3.72 2.32 -13.89
N SER A 211 3.95 2.39 -12.58
CA SER A 211 2.90 2.84 -11.67
C SER A 211 2.59 4.33 -11.85
N GLY A 212 1.40 4.77 -11.43
CA GLY A 212 1.04 6.18 -11.43
C GLY A 212 1.96 7.03 -10.54
N GLY A 213 2.53 6.42 -9.50
CA GLY A 213 3.52 7.09 -8.65
C GLY A 213 4.89 7.24 -9.32
N ASP A 214 5.31 6.30 -10.18
CA ASP A 214 6.54 6.44 -10.96
C ASP A 214 6.45 7.64 -11.90
N MET A 215 5.27 7.86 -12.49
CA MET A 215 4.98 9.05 -13.31
C MET A 215 5.08 10.34 -12.50
N ARG A 216 4.60 10.35 -11.25
CA ARG A 216 4.73 11.50 -10.34
C ARG A 216 6.18 11.77 -9.96
N LEU A 217 6.97 10.72 -9.72
CA LEU A 217 8.40 10.85 -9.45
C LEU A 217 9.17 11.36 -10.67
N CYS A 218 8.82 10.91 -11.87
CA CYS A 218 9.45 11.41 -13.10
C CYS A 218 9.09 12.89 -13.35
N ALA A 219 7.92 13.35 -12.92
CA ALA A 219 7.56 14.77 -12.97
C ALA A 219 8.44 15.66 -12.08
N THR A 220 9.13 15.10 -11.07
CA THR A 220 10.12 15.83 -10.25
C THR A 220 11.53 15.84 -10.86
N GLY A 221 11.68 15.37 -12.11
CA GLY A 221 12.95 15.33 -12.83
C GLY A 221 13.69 13.99 -12.79
N ALA A 222 13.10 12.94 -12.19
CA ALA A 222 13.66 11.60 -12.26
C ALA A 222 13.59 11.05 -13.70
N ARG A 223 14.57 10.23 -14.10
CA ARG A 223 14.58 9.63 -15.44
C ARG A 223 13.57 8.48 -15.51
N MET A 224 12.78 8.47 -16.58
CA MET A 224 11.92 7.34 -16.93
C MET A 224 12.75 6.07 -17.15
N PRO A 225 12.33 4.92 -16.59
CA PRO A 225 12.86 3.62 -17.00
C PRO A 225 12.67 3.42 -18.50
N ARG A 226 13.70 2.91 -19.18
CA ARG A 226 13.57 2.57 -20.61
C ARG A 226 12.63 1.37 -20.74
N ARG A 227 11.79 1.35 -21.79
CA ARG A 227 10.93 0.19 -22.08
C ARG A 227 11.78 -1.08 -22.16
N GLY A 228 11.44 -2.11 -21.38
CA GLY A 228 12.00 -3.47 -21.52
C GLY A 228 13.17 -3.81 -20.60
N CYS A 229 13.28 -3.20 -19.42
CA CYS A 229 14.10 -3.71 -18.32
C CYS A 229 13.23 -3.90 -17.08
#